data_AF-A0A1Y4RD15-F1
#
_entry.id   AF-A0A1Y4RD15-F1
#
_cell.length_a   1.000
_cell.length_b   1.000
_cell.length_c   1.000
_cell.angle_alpha   90.00
_cell.angle_beta   90.00
_cell.angle_gamma   90.00
#
_symmetry.space_group_name_H-M   'P 1'
#
loop_
_entity.id
_entity.type
_entity.pdbx_description
1 polymer ?
#
loop_
_entity_poly.entity_id
_entity_poly.type
_entity_poly.pdbx_seq_one_letter_code
_entity_poly.pdbx_strand_id
1 'polypeptide(L)'
;MKYEKVNEKLRIFSCSISDLTSEQAAHFLQLWEDGATLGMLSLFYDLEEDALVLNRDNKEYPKYLEMAEFVLSADDKTLESFEKSLPESTRETFYVIDNFKRQRKARQEVRIIEHQQPIYRYSPEGDVLRELCCIRNDWLLLSLVYNYGFIQGKRVERRRKNQKGGAKA
;
A
#
# COMPACT_ATOMS: atom_id res chain seq x y z
N MET A 1 18.84 13.52 2.61
CA MET A 1 18.41 13.64 1.20
C MET A 1 17.58 14.90 1.03
N LYS A 2 17.53 15.50 -0.16
CA LYS A 2 16.71 16.67 -0.43
C LYS A 2 15.71 16.35 -1.53
N TYR A 3 14.55 15.83 -1.12
CA TYR A 3 13.45 15.63 -2.06
C TYR A 3 12.72 16.94 -2.35
N GLU A 4 12.36 17.13 -3.61
CA GLU A 4 11.44 18.17 -4.04
C GLU A 4 10.02 17.61 -4.04
N LYS A 5 9.08 18.32 -3.40
CA LYS A 5 7.67 17.93 -3.38
C LYS A 5 7.02 18.35 -4.69
N VAL A 6 6.75 17.39 -5.56
CA VAL A 6 6.11 17.64 -6.87
C VAL A 6 4.59 17.68 -6.74
N ASN A 7 4.00 16.68 -6.08
CA ASN A 7 2.58 16.62 -5.78
C ASN A 7 2.35 16.12 -4.35
N GLU A 8 2.14 17.05 -3.42
CA GLU A 8 2.03 16.73 -2.00
C GLU A 8 0.80 15.86 -1.67
N LYS A 9 -0.32 16.09 -2.37
CA LYS A 9 -1.56 15.32 -2.18
C LYS A 9 -1.34 13.84 -2.52
N LEU A 10 -0.71 13.57 -3.65
CA LEU A 10 -0.40 12.21 -4.09
C LEU A 10 0.89 11.66 -3.47
N ARG A 11 1.64 12.44 -2.69
CA ARG A 11 2.99 12.14 -2.16
C ARG A 11 3.96 11.73 -3.28
N ILE A 12 3.95 12.50 -4.36
CA ILE A 12 4.91 12.37 -5.46
C ILE A 12 6.02 13.38 -5.24
N PHE A 13 7.21 12.87 -5.05
CA PHE A 13 8.43 13.62 -4.77
C PHE A 13 9.40 13.40 -5.93
N SER A 14 10.44 14.22 -6.04
CA SER A 14 11.51 14.00 -7.02
C SER A 14 12.88 14.22 -6.40
N CYS A 15 13.87 13.54 -6.98
CA CYS A 15 15.28 13.68 -6.63
C CYS A 15 16.16 13.62 -7.88
N SER A 16 17.39 14.14 -7.79
CA SER A 16 18.45 13.79 -8.73
C SER A 16 19.06 12.44 -8.32
N ILE A 17 19.69 11.73 -9.27
CA ILE A 17 20.52 10.56 -8.96
C ILE A 17 21.63 10.94 -7.98
N SER A 18 22.15 12.16 -8.07
CA SER A 18 23.19 12.68 -7.17
C SER A 18 22.72 12.85 -5.72
N ASP A 19 21.40 12.87 -5.47
CA ASP A 19 20.82 12.95 -4.13
C ASP A 19 20.67 11.58 -3.45
N LEU A 20 20.90 10.47 -4.18
CA LEU A 20 20.81 9.11 -3.65
C LEU A 20 21.96 8.83 -2.68
N THR A 21 21.67 8.14 -1.59
CA THR A 21 22.73 7.65 -0.70
C THR A 21 23.49 6.50 -1.38
N SER A 22 24.75 6.29 -0.99
CA SER A 22 25.54 5.16 -1.51
C SER A 22 24.89 3.81 -1.24
N GLU A 23 24.16 3.68 -0.13
CA GLU A 23 23.42 2.47 0.23
C GLU A 23 22.22 2.23 -0.68
N GLN A 24 21.40 3.26 -0.95
CA GLN A 24 20.28 3.16 -1.89
C GLN A 24 20.77 2.86 -3.30
N ALA A 25 21.81 3.56 -3.75
CA ALA A 25 22.43 3.33 -5.04
C ALA A 25 22.92 1.88 -5.20
N ALA A 26 23.61 1.35 -4.18
CA ALA A 26 24.05 -0.04 -4.18
C ALA A 26 22.88 -1.03 -4.17
N HIS A 27 21.83 -0.75 -3.40
CA HIS A 27 20.62 -1.56 -3.34
C HIS A 27 19.92 -1.66 -4.70
N PHE A 28 19.73 -0.54 -5.40
CA PHE A 28 19.11 -0.57 -6.74
C PHE A 28 19.96 -1.35 -7.75
N LEU A 29 21.27 -1.14 -7.76
CA LEU A 29 22.17 -1.84 -8.68
C LEU A 29 22.20 -3.35 -8.42
N GLN A 30 22.03 -3.81 -7.17
CA GLN A 30 21.93 -5.24 -6.85
C GLN A 30 20.65 -5.90 -7.37
N LEU A 31 19.58 -5.12 -7.61
CA LEU A 31 18.30 -5.62 -8.08
C LEU A 31 18.22 -5.69 -9.61
N TRP A 32 19.16 -5.07 -10.32
CA TRP A 32 19.14 -4.96 -11.77
C TRP A 32 20.12 -5.90 -12.46
N GLU A 33 19.90 -6.09 -13.76
CA GLU A 33 20.78 -6.88 -14.62
C GLU A 33 22.16 -6.23 -14.78
N ASP A 34 23.17 -7.07 -15.07
CA ASP A 34 24.53 -6.61 -15.30
C ASP A 34 24.60 -5.56 -16.42
N GLY A 35 25.22 -4.41 -16.12
CA GLY A 35 25.33 -3.28 -17.06
C GLY A 35 24.24 -2.21 -16.90
N ALA A 36 23.25 -2.42 -16.04
CA ALA A 36 22.32 -1.37 -15.65
C ALA A 36 23.05 -0.23 -14.92
N THR A 37 22.60 1.00 -15.14
CA THR A 37 23.17 2.19 -14.50
C THR A 37 22.09 2.93 -13.74
N LEU A 38 22.45 3.69 -12.71
CA LEU A 38 21.51 4.54 -11.96
C LEU A 38 20.78 5.55 -12.86
N GLY A 39 21.35 5.89 -14.03
CA GLY A 39 20.69 6.68 -15.07
C GLY A 39 19.38 6.09 -15.59
N MET A 40 19.20 4.77 -15.46
CA MET A 40 18.00 4.04 -15.86
C MET A 40 16.91 4.07 -14.80
N LEU A 41 17.21 4.52 -13.56
CA LEU A 41 16.20 4.65 -12.50
C LEU A 41 15.09 5.59 -12.99
N SER A 42 13.85 5.11 -13.05
CA SER A 42 12.70 5.96 -13.35
C SER A 42 12.10 6.54 -12.07
N LEU A 43 11.76 5.67 -11.12
CA LEU A 43 11.18 6.01 -9.83
C LEU A 43 11.31 4.87 -8.83
N PHE A 44 11.07 5.16 -7.55
CA PHE A 44 11.05 4.16 -6.49
C PHE A 44 10.11 4.57 -5.35
N TYR A 45 9.75 3.63 -4.49
CA TYR A 45 9.03 3.91 -3.26
C TYR A 45 10.01 4.09 -2.10
N ASP A 46 10.04 5.30 -1.52
CA ASP A 46 10.74 5.55 -0.27
C ASP A 46 9.84 5.18 0.92
N LEU A 47 10.22 4.12 1.64
CA LEU A 47 9.44 3.58 2.76
C LEU A 47 9.51 4.45 4.01
N GLU A 48 10.60 5.22 4.21
CA GLU A 48 10.80 6.07 5.37
C GLU A 48 9.97 7.34 5.21
N GLU A 49 10.06 7.96 4.04
CA GLU A 49 9.28 9.15 3.70
C GLU A 49 7.84 8.81 3.28
N ASP A 50 7.45 7.55 3.11
CA ASP A 50 6.13 7.16 2.59
C ASP A 50 5.74 7.95 1.33
N ALA A 51 6.65 7.96 0.35
CA ALA A 51 6.55 8.79 -0.85
C ALA A 51 7.02 8.05 -2.12
N LEU A 52 6.35 8.30 -3.23
CA LEU A 52 6.81 7.88 -4.55
C LEU A 52 7.83 8.91 -5.05
N VAL A 53 9.08 8.51 -5.23
CA VAL A 53 10.17 9.41 -5.61
C VAL A 53 10.55 9.16 -7.07
N LEU A 54 10.44 10.20 -7.89
CA LEU A 54 10.83 10.17 -9.30
C LEU A 54 12.25 10.67 -9.48
N ASN A 55 13.00 10.01 -10.35
CA ASN A 55 14.30 10.48 -10.78
C ASN A 55 14.13 11.60 -11.82
N ARG A 56 14.45 12.84 -11.44
CA ARG A 56 14.37 14.01 -12.32
C ARG A 56 15.39 13.99 -13.45
N ASP A 57 16.48 13.24 -13.30
CA ASP A 57 17.52 13.12 -14.32
C ASP A 57 17.15 12.11 -15.43
N ASN A 58 16.04 11.37 -15.26
CA ASN A 58 15.55 10.44 -16.26
C ASN A 58 14.98 11.20 -17.47
N LYS A 59 15.35 10.79 -18.69
CA LYS A 59 14.89 11.42 -19.95
C LYS A 59 13.37 11.37 -20.13
N GLU A 60 12.71 10.35 -19.60
CA GLU A 60 11.26 10.18 -19.65
C GLU A 60 10.55 10.73 -18.40
N TYR A 61 11.22 11.54 -17.57
CA TYR A 61 10.65 12.10 -16.33
C TYR A 61 9.24 12.70 -16.51
N PRO A 62 8.96 13.57 -17.51
CA PRO A 62 7.62 14.14 -17.67
C PRO A 62 6.53 13.07 -17.89
N LYS A 63 6.85 12.04 -18.67
CA LYS A 63 5.95 10.91 -18.97
C LYS A 63 5.70 10.06 -17.72
N TYR A 64 6.71 9.81 -16.91
CA TYR A 64 6.55 9.06 -15.66
C TYR A 64 5.81 9.85 -14.58
N LEU A 65 5.98 11.18 -14.56
CA LEU A 65 5.19 12.05 -13.69
C LEU A 65 3.70 12.01 -14.05
N GLU A 66 3.37 12.17 -15.34
CA GLU A 66 1.99 12.06 -15.83
C GLU A 66 1.38 10.70 -15.50
N MET A 67 2.13 9.62 -15.73
CA MET A 67 1.70 8.27 -15.37
C MET A 67 1.46 8.12 -13.86
N ALA A 68 2.38 8.63 -13.03
CA ALA A 68 2.24 8.57 -11.58
C ALA A 68 0.98 9.32 -11.10
N GLU A 69 0.75 10.54 -11.60
CA GLU A 69 -0.43 11.32 -11.23
C GLU A 69 -1.73 10.63 -11.64
N PHE A 70 -1.76 10.07 -12.85
CA PHE A 70 -2.92 9.31 -13.34
C PHE A 70 -3.18 8.06 -12.50
N VAL A 71 -2.17 7.19 -12.34
CA VAL A 71 -2.34 5.89 -11.67
C VAL A 71 -2.76 6.06 -10.20
N LEU A 72 -2.17 7.04 -9.51
CA LEU A 72 -2.49 7.31 -8.11
C LEU A 72 -3.87 7.94 -7.91
N SER A 73 -4.43 8.59 -8.94
CA SER A 73 -5.74 9.25 -8.89
C SER A 73 -6.89 8.40 -9.44
N ALA A 74 -6.60 7.44 -10.32
CA ALA A 74 -7.60 6.61 -10.99
C ALA A 74 -8.29 5.60 -10.04
N ASP A 75 -9.49 5.15 -10.39
CA ASP A 75 -10.13 4.00 -9.73
C ASP A 75 -9.66 2.66 -10.32
N ASP A 76 -9.98 1.56 -9.63
CA ASP A 76 -9.50 0.22 -10.00
C ASP A 76 -9.94 -0.21 -11.41
N LYS A 77 -11.14 0.17 -11.86
CA LYS A 77 -11.61 -0.19 -13.22
C LYS A 77 -10.86 0.57 -14.30
N THR A 78 -10.60 1.85 -14.05
CA THR A 78 -9.78 2.68 -14.95
C THR A 78 -8.34 2.20 -15.00
N LEU A 79 -7.79 1.71 -13.88
CA LEU A 79 -6.45 1.14 -13.85
C LEU A 79 -6.34 -0.15 -14.66
N GLU A 80 -7.31 -1.06 -14.54
CA GLU A 80 -7.30 -2.31 -15.32
C GLU A 80 -7.32 -2.07 -16.83
N SER A 81 -8.06 -1.07 -17.31
CA SER A 81 -8.08 -0.73 -18.74
C SER A 81 -6.78 -0.06 -19.17
N PHE A 82 -6.23 0.82 -18.34
CA PHE A 82 -4.95 1.48 -18.58
C PHE A 82 -3.80 0.47 -18.66
N GLU A 83 -3.69 -0.45 -17.70
CA GLU A 83 -2.66 -1.49 -17.66
C GLU A 83 -2.62 -2.31 -18.96
N LYS A 84 -3.78 -2.70 -19.47
CA LYS A 84 -3.90 -3.47 -20.72
C LYS A 84 -3.43 -2.70 -21.95
N SER A 85 -3.50 -1.36 -21.91
CA SER A 85 -3.06 -0.47 -22.99
C SER A 85 -1.58 -0.08 -22.93
N LEU A 86 -0.89 -0.39 -21.82
CA LEU A 86 0.49 0.04 -21.61
C LEU A 86 1.47 -0.72 -22.52
N PRO A 87 2.40 0.00 -23.16
CA PRO A 87 3.58 -0.61 -23.78
C PRO A 87 4.43 -1.35 -22.75
N GLU A 88 5.05 -2.47 -23.18
CA GLU A 88 5.92 -3.30 -22.32
C GLU A 88 7.00 -2.48 -21.61
N SER A 89 7.61 -1.51 -22.33
CA SER A 89 8.67 -0.64 -21.81
C SER A 89 8.27 0.23 -20.61
N THR A 90 6.97 0.36 -20.32
CA THR A 90 6.46 1.15 -19.21
C THR A 90 5.77 0.33 -18.12
N ARG A 91 5.62 -0.98 -18.33
CA ARG A 91 4.91 -1.86 -17.38
C ARG A 91 5.58 -1.93 -16.03
N GLU A 92 6.90 -2.06 -15.99
CA GLU A 92 7.66 -2.08 -14.74
C GLU A 92 7.40 -0.80 -13.92
N THR A 93 7.48 0.36 -14.57
CA THR A 93 7.24 1.64 -13.92
C THR A 93 5.80 1.75 -13.41
N PHE A 94 4.82 1.31 -14.20
CA PHE A 94 3.43 1.22 -13.76
C PHE A 94 3.29 0.33 -12.51
N TYR A 95 3.90 -0.86 -12.49
CA TYR A 95 3.81 -1.77 -11.35
C TYR A 95 4.42 -1.19 -10.08
N VAL A 96 5.52 -0.44 -10.18
CA VAL A 96 6.08 0.25 -9.00
C VAL A 96 5.09 1.29 -8.46
N ILE A 97 4.45 2.08 -9.34
CA ILE A 97 3.45 3.08 -8.94
C ILE A 97 2.22 2.42 -8.32
N ASP A 98 1.68 1.38 -8.95
CA ASP A 98 0.49 0.67 -8.47
C ASP A 98 0.77 -0.05 -7.14
N ASN A 99 1.94 -0.68 -7.01
CA ASN A 99 2.36 -1.29 -5.76
C ASN A 99 2.51 -0.24 -4.64
N PHE A 100 3.09 0.93 -4.93
CA PHE A 100 3.11 2.05 -3.98
C PHE A 100 1.70 2.45 -3.54
N LYS A 101 0.75 2.59 -4.48
CA LYS A 101 -0.65 2.91 -4.18
C LYS A 101 -1.27 1.91 -3.20
N ARG A 102 -1.09 0.61 -3.46
CA ARG A 102 -1.61 -0.48 -2.63
C ARG A 102 -0.96 -0.50 -1.24
N GLN A 103 0.37 -0.40 -1.19
CA GLN A 103 1.12 -0.43 0.07
C GLN A 103 0.82 0.76 0.95
N ARG A 104 0.74 1.96 0.38
CA ARG A 104 0.41 3.17 1.13
C ARG A 104 -0.99 3.10 1.72
N LYS A 105 -1.98 2.64 0.95
CA LYS A 105 -3.34 2.42 1.47
C LYS A 105 -3.33 1.43 2.63
N ALA A 106 -2.65 0.29 2.48
CA ALA A 106 -2.52 -0.69 3.55
C ALA A 106 -1.85 -0.10 4.82
N ARG A 107 -0.77 0.68 4.66
CA ARG A 107 -0.09 1.34 5.78
C ARG A 107 -0.97 2.37 6.49
N GLN A 108 -1.79 3.11 5.76
CA GLN A 108 -2.75 4.05 6.35
C GLN A 108 -3.78 3.31 7.22
N GLU A 109 -4.32 2.18 6.74
CA GLU A 109 -5.22 1.34 7.52
C GLU A 109 -4.54 0.78 8.77
N VAL A 110 -3.29 0.30 8.66
CA VAL A 110 -2.50 -0.19 9.79
C VAL A 110 -2.33 0.90 10.85
N ARG A 111 -1.98 2.13 10.45
CA ARG A 111 -1.87 3.26 11.38
C ARG A 111 -3.18 3.53 12.11
N ILE A 112 -4.33 3.45 11.42
CA ILE A 112 -5.64 3.60 12.07
C ILE A 112 -5.85 2.50 13.13
N ILE A 113 -5.50 1.25 12.80
CA ILE A 113 -5.62 0.09 13.70
C ILE A 113 -4.69 0.21 14.91
N GLU A 114 -3.45 0.65 14.73
CA GLU A 114 -2.46 0.83 15.82
C GLU A 114 -2.95 1.78 16.92
N HIS A 115 -3.78 2.76 16.56
CA HIS A 115 -4.36 3.71 17.51
C HIS A 115 -5.62 3.18 18.21
N GLN A 116 -6.10 1.99 17.85
CA GLN A 116 -7.24 1.36 18.52
C GLN A 116 -6.79 0.61 19.78
N GLN A 117 -7.41 0.93 20.91
CA GLN A 117 -7.19 0.19 22.15
C GLN A 117 -7.70 -1.25 22.02
N PRO A 118 -6.99 -2.27 22.52
CA PRO A 118 -7.45 -3.65 22.45
C PRO A 118 -8.71 -3.84 23.31
N ILE A 119 -9.87 -3.95 22.65
CA ILE A 119 -11.20 -3.94 23.28
C ILE A 119 -11.48 -5.23 24.08
N TYR A 120 -10.83 -6.35 23.74
CA TYR A 120 -11.31 -7.69 24.14
C TYR A 120 -10.41 -8.41 25.14
N ARG A 121 -9.44 -7.76 25.79
CA ARG A 121 -8.40 -8.46 26.60
C ARG A 121 -8.96 -9.46 27.64
N TYR A 122 -10.14 -9.21 28.21
CA TYR A 122 -10.80 -10.06 29.22
C TYR A 122 -12.24 -10.45 28.85
N SER A 123 -12.55 -10.55 27.56
CA SER A 123 -13.87 -11.01 27.10
C SER A 123 -13.79 -12.42 26.51
N PRO A 124 -14.92 -13.15 26.41
CA PRO A 124 -14.96 -14.45 25.72
C PRO A 124 -14.40 -14.40 24.29
N GLU A 125 -14.59 -13.28 23.58
CA GLU A 125 -13.99 -13.06 22.26
C GLU A 125 -12.46 -12.95 22.33
N GLY A 126 -11.91 -12.30 23.36
CA GLY A 126 -10.48 -12.24 23.61
C GLY A 126 -9.85 -13.59 23.92
N ASP A 127 -10.55 -14.45 24.67
CA ASP A 127 -10.09 -15.80 24.96
C ASP A 127 -9.97 -16.64 23.68
N VAL A 128 -10.95 -16.53 22.76
CA VAL A 128 -10.87 -17.19 21.44
C VAL A 128 -9.68 -16.68 20.63
N LEU A 129 -9.43 -15.36 20.62
CA LEU A 129 -8.28 -14.79 19.92
C LEU A 129 -6.94 -15.27 20.51
N ARG A 130 -6.86 -15.40 21.84
CA ARG A 130 -5.68 -15.91 22.54
C ARG A 130 -5.40 -17.36 22.15
N GLU A 131 -6.42 -18.22 22.15
CA GLU A 131 -6.29 -19.62 21.73
C GLU A 131 -5.84 -19.73 20.27
N LEU A 132 -6.37 -18.89 19.38
CA LEU A 132 -5.93 -18.86 17.98
C LEU A 132 -4.42 -18.56 17.85
N CYS A 133 -3.90 -17.60 18.63
CA CYS A 133 -2.47 -17.28 18.65
C CYS A 133 -1.57 -18.42 19.14
N CYS A 134 -2.11 -19.38 19.93
CA CYS A 134 -1.35 -20.54 20.39
C CYS A 134 -1.25 -21.65 19.32
N ILE A 135 -2.12 -21.63 18.31
CA ILE A 135 -2.24 -22.72 17.33
C ILE A 135 -1.48 -22.39 16.05
N ARG A 136 -1.38 -21.10 15.66
CA ARG A 136 -0.68 -20.63 14.45
C ARG A 136 -0.11 -19.23 14.65
N ASN A 137 0.85 -18.85 13.81
CA ASN A 137 1.66 -17.64 13.95
C ASN A 137 1.94 -16.91 12.62
N ASP A 138 1.22 -17.26 11.55
CA ASP A 138 1.45 -16.80 10.18
C ASP A 138 0.23 -16.07 9.56
N TRP A 139 0.30 -15.78 8.25
CA TRP A 139 -0.78 -15.17 7.46
C TRP A 139 -2.15 -15.87 7.65
N LEU A 140 -2.15 -17.19 7.85
CA LEU A 140 -3.38 -17.95 8.04
C LEU A 140 -4.08 -17.56 9.34
N LEU A 141 -3.34 -17.27 10.41
CA LEU A 141 -3.89 -16.72 11.66
C LEU A 141 -4.62 -15.40 11.40
N LEU A 142 -4.00 -14.46 10.67
CA LEU A 142 -4.59 -13.15 10.36
C LEU A 142 -5.90 -13.30 9.59
N SER A 143 -5.94 -14.19 8.61
CA SER A 143 -7.16 -14.50 7.85
C SER A 143 -8.26 -15.08 8.74
N LEU A 144 -7.93 -16.01 9.64
CA LEU A 144 -8.90 -16.59 10.58
C LEU A 144 -9.46 -15.54 11.55
N VAL A 145 -8.60 -14.69 12.11
CA VAL A 145 -9.00 -13.60 13.02
C VAL A 145 -9.92 -12.61 12.31
N TYR A 146 -9.57 -12.20 11.09
CA TYR A 146 -10.42 -11.32 10.27
C TYR A 146 -11.80 -11.94 10.00
N ASN A 147 -11.83 -13.19 9.55
CA ASN A 147 -13.07 -13.90 9.26
C ASN A 147 -13.95 -14.05 10.51
N TYR A 148 -13.36 -14.35 11.66
CA TYR A 148 -14.08 -14.40 12.93
C TYR A 148 -14.71 -13.05 13.27
N GLY A 149 -13.94 -11.96 13.16
CA GLY A 149 -14.43 -10.59 13.38
C GLY A 149 -15.60 -10.24 12.45
N PHE A 150 -15.50 -10.57 11.16
CA PHE A 150 -16.58 -10.37 10.18
C PHE A 150 -17.85 -11.14 10.55
N ILE A 151 -17.72 -12.41 10.95
CA ILE A 151 -18.84 -13.26 11.38
C ILE A 151 -19.52 -12.64 12.61
N GLN A 152 -18.75 -12.23 13.63
CA GLN A 152 -19.31 -11.59 14.82
C GLN A 152 -20.01 -10.27 14.49
N GLY A 153 -19.42 -9.44 13.63
CA GLY A 153 -20.05 -8.23 13.11
C GLY A 153 -21.42 -8.51 12.47
N LYS A 154 -21.51 -9.54 11.61
CA LYS A 154 -22.78 -9.97 11.00
C LYS A 154 -23.79 -10.49 12.03
N ARG A 155 -23.35 -11.23 13.05
CA ARG A 155 -24.23 -11.69 14.14
C ARG A 155 -24.82 -10.51 14.92
N VAL A 156 -24.01 -9.51 15.25
CA VAL A 156 -24.46 -8.28 15.93
C VAL A 156 -25.43 -7.50 15.04
N GLU A 157 -25.14 -7.34 13.75
CA GLU A 157 -26.02 -6.67 12.78
C GLU A 157 -27.40 -7.34 12.72
N ARG A 158 -27.44 -8.68 12.65
CA ARG A 158 -28.68 -9.47 12.66
C ARG A 158 -29.47 -9.31 13.96
N ARG A 159 -28.82 -9.37 15.13
CA ARG A 159 -29.48 -9.14 16.43
C ARG A 159 -30.12 -7.75 16.49
N ARG A 160 -29.41 -6.72 16.04
CA ARG A 160 -29.93 -5.33 15.99
C ARG A 160 -31.14 -5.21 15.06
N LYS A 161 -31.12 -5.86 13.89
CA LYS A 161 -32.25 -5.89 12.94
C LYS A 161 -33.47 -6.59 13.54
N ASN A 162 -33.27 -7.72 14.22
CA ASN A 162 -34.35 -8.47 14.87
C ASN A 162 -34.97 -7.69 16.03
N GLN A 163 -34.18 -6.95 16.81
CA GLN A 163 -34.68 -6.08 17.89
C GLN A 163 -35.47 -4.88 17.35
N LYS A 164 -35.03 -4.27 16.24
CA LYS A 164 -35.77 -3.16 15.59
C LYS A 164 -37.04 -3.63 14.86
N GLY A 165 -37.04 -4.84 14.32
CA GLY A 165 -38.22 -5.46 13.71
C GLY A 165 -39.27 -5.91 14.73
N GLY A 166 -38.84 -6.35 15.91
CA GLY A 166 -39.75 -6.73 17.02
C GLY A 166 -40.39 -5.56 17.76
N ALA A 167 -39.92 -4.33 17.56
CA ALA A 167 -40.52 -3.11 18.15
C ALA A 167 -41.66 -2.51 17.30
N LYS A 168 -42.01 -3.13 16.16
CA LYS A 168 -43.12 -2.73 15.27
C LYS A 168 -44.27 -3.76 15.23
N ALA A 169 -44.29 -4.71 16.17
CA ALA A 169 -45.34 -5.72 16.30
C ALA A 169 -46.08 -5.57 17.62
#